data_AF-A0A3A9DTX5-F1
#
_entry.id   AF-A0A3A9DTX5-F1
#
_cell.length_a   1.000
_cell.length_b   1.000
_cell.length_c   1.000
_cell.angle_alpha   90.00
_cell.angle_beta   90.00
_cell.angle_gamma   90.00
#
_symmetry.space_group_name_H-M   'P 1'
#
loop_
_entity.id
_entity.type
_entity.pdbx_description
1 polymer ?
#
loop_
_entity_poly.entity_id
_entity_poly.type
_entity_poly.pdbx_seq_one_letter_code
_entity_poly.pdbx_strand_id
1 'polypeptide(L)' 'MDKFTVEEINLMCVFEGQDRKGMIAEIKNIIPHIQDNDMVELAEQVLGKLEAMRDAEFAEMVLEAAE' A
#
# COMPACT_ATOMS: atom_id res chain seq x y z
N MET A 1 -11.29 -13.36 -0.14
CA MET A 1 -11.55 -11.91 -0.27
C MET A 1 -10.23 -11.25 -0.03
N ASP A 2 -9.58 -10.84 -1.11
CA ASP A 2 -8.32 -10.11 -1.06
C ASP A 2 -8.56 -8.81 -0.29
N LYS A 3 -7.69 -8.51 0.69
CA LYS A 3 -7.82 -7.33 1.55
C LYS A 3 -7.59 -6.02 0.77
N PHE A 4 -6.97 -6.13 -0.39
CA PHE A 4 -6.60 -5.04 -1.27
C PHE A 4 -7.18 -5.26 -2.68
N THR A 5 -7.49 -4.17 -3.37
CA THR A 5 -7.87 -4.16 -4.79
C THR A 5 -6.64 -4.30 -5.68
N VAL A 6 -6.85 -4.52 -6.97
CA VAL A 6 -5.75 -4.56 -7.96
C VAL A 6 -4.96 -3.25 -7.98
N GLU A 7 -5.65 -2.11 -7.93
CA GLU A 7 -5.01 -0.78 -7.92
C GLU A 7 -4.16 -0.56 -6.66
N GLU A 8 -4.67 -0.99 -5.52
CA GLU A 8 -3.95 -0.92 -4.25
C GLU A 8 -2.72 -1.84 -4.23
N ILE A 9 -2.85 -3.06 -4.74
CA ILE A 9 -1.71 -3.99 -4.88
C ILE A 9 -0.67 -3.39 -5.84
N ASN A 10 -1.09 -2.85 -6.98
CA ASN A 10 -0.19 -2.21 -7.94
C ASN A 10 0.56 -1.03 -7.32
N LEU A 11 -0.10 -0.21 -6.50
CA LEU A 11 0.56 0.86 -5.75
C LEU A 11 1.57 0.29 -4.74
N MET A 12 1.20 -0.75 -4.00
CA MET A 12 2.07 -1.40 -3.02
C MET A 12 3.30 -2.08 -3.67
N CYS A 13 3.17 -2.64 -4.86
CA CYS A 13 4.28 -3.24 -5.61
C CYS A 13 5.38 -2.22 -5.97
N VAL A 14 5.07 -0.92 -6.04
CA VAL A 14 6.10 0.12 -6.20
C VAL A 14 7.07 0.15 -5.01
N PHE A 15 6.61 -0.27 -3.84
CA PHE A 15 7.34 -0.32 -2.57
C PHE A 15 7.75 -1.75 -2.18
N GLU A 16 7.82 -2.67 -3.15
CA GLU A 16 8.13 -4.08 -2.90
C GLU A 16 9.47 -4.26 -2.17
N GLY A 17 9.53 -5.27 -1.28
CA GLY A 17 10.73 -5.61 -0.52
C GLY A 17 10.86 -4.91 0.84
N GLN A 18 9.91 -4.03 1.18
CA GLN A 18 9.81 -3.44 2.52
C GLN A 18 8.89 -4.26 3.44
N ASP A 19 9.16 -4.22 4.74
CA ASP A 19 8.18 -4.66 5.73
C ASP A 19 7.02 -3.66 5.85
N ARG A 20 5.92 -4.07 6.49
CA ARG A 20 4.71 -3.26 6.63
C ARG A 20 4.99 -1.84 7.14
N LYS A 21 5.91 -1.66 8.09
CA LYS A 21 6.22 -0.34 8.67
C LYS A 21 7.03 0.50 7.72
N GLY A 22 7.97 -0.10 6.99
CA GLY A 22 8.70 0.56 5.91
C GLY A 22 7.76 1.09 4.84
N MET A 23 6.82 0.27 4.37
CA MET A 23 5.83 0.67 3.38
C MET A 23 4.91 1.79 3.88
N ILE A 24 4.43 1.72 5.12
CA ILE A 24 3.65 2.81 5.74
C ILE A 24 4.43 4.13 5.75
N ALA A 25 5.73 4.09 6.09
CA ALA A 25 6.56 5.28 6.13
C ALA A 25 6.74 5.90 4.74
N GLU A 26 7.01 5.09 3.72
CA GLU A 26 7.18 5.56 2.34
C GLU A 26 5.87 6.11 1.77
N ILE A 27 4.74 5.44 1.99
CA ILE A 27 3.42 5.94 1.55
C ILE A 27 3.11 7.30 2.18
N LYS A 28 3.34 7.46 3.49
CA LYS A 28 3.18 8.77 4.16
C LYS A 28 4.10 9.84 3.58
N ASN A 29 5.29 9.46 3.14
CA ASN A 29 6.26 10.39 2.56
C ASN A 29 5.87 10.83 1.15
N ILE A 30 5.25 9.94 0.34
CA ILE A 30 4.87 10.29 -1.04
C ILE A 30 3.56 11.06 -1.15
N ILE A 31 2.58 10.86 -0.26
CA ILE A 31 1.28 11.56 -0.29
C ILE A 31 1.40 13.08 -0.55
N PRO A 32 2.23 13.86 0.17
CA PRO A 32 2.35 15.31 -0.08
C PRO A 32 2.97 15.68 -1.44
N HIS A 33 3.54 14.71 -2.16
CA HIS A 33 4.13 14.89 -3.48
C HIS A 33 3.18 14.47 -4.63
N ILE A 34 2.06 13.81 -4.34
CA ILE A 34 1.07 13.42 -5.33
C ILE A 34 0.20 14.65 -5.68
N GLN A 35 0.06 14.93 -6.98
CA GLN A 35 -0.78 16.03 -7.48
C GLN A 35 -2.19 15.58 -7.88
N ASP A 36 -2.37 14.28 -8.11
CA ASP A 36 -3.62 13.67 -8.52
C ASP A 36 -4.42 13.25 -7.27
N ASN A 37 -5.61 13.84 -7.09
CA ASN A 37 -6.45 13.56 -5.92
C ASN A 37 -6.88 12.09 -5.85
N ASP A 38 -7.13 11.44 -6.99
CA ASP A 38 -7.54 10.04 -7.02
C ASP A 38 -6.40 9.13 -6.52
N MET A 39 -5.16 9.48 -6.88
CA MET A 39 -3.96 8.79 -6.39
C MET A 39 -3.67 9.08 -4.90
N VAL A 40 -4.02 10.27 -4.41
CA VAL A 40 -3.96 10.59 -2.97
C VAL A 40 -4.95 9.71 -2.20
N GLU A 41 -6.20 9.65 -2.65
CA GLU A 41 -7.23 8.81 -2.03
C GLU A 41 -6.82 7.33 -2.02
N LEU A 42 -6.27 6.83 -3.12
CA LEU A 42 -5.75 5.46 -3.21
C LEU A 42 -4.62 5.22 -2.19
N ALA A 43 -3.66 6.14 -2.09
CA ALA A 43 -2.55 6.04 -1.13
C ALA A 43 -3.04 6.08 0.33
N GLU A 44 -4.02 6.91 0.64
CA GLU A 44 -4.65 6.99 1.96
C GLU A 44 -5.44 5.72 2.31
N GLN A 45 -6.13 5.12 1.34
CA GLN A 45 -6.83 3.84 1.51
C GLN A 45 -5.86 2.70 1.82
N VAL A 46 -4.79 2.57 1.04
CA VAL A 46 -3.73 1.59 1.29
C VAL A 46 -3.13 1.82 2.67
N LEU A 47 -2.83 3.07 3.01
CA LEU A 47 -2.27 3.44 4.31
C LEU A 47 -3.17 2.99 5.47
N GLY A 48 -4.46 3.29 5.40
CA GLY A 48 -5.42 2.91 6.44
C GLY A 48 -5.52 1.39 6.62
N LYS A 49 -5.49 0.62 5.53
CA LYS A 49 -5.49 -0.85 5.58
C LYS A 49 -4.19 -1.40 6.17
N LEU A 50 -3.04 -0.85 5.79
CA LEU A 50 -1.74 -1.22 6.35
C LEU A 50 -1.64 -0.90 7.84
N GLU A 51 -2.19 0.23 8.30
CA GLU A 51 -2.23 0.58 9.72
C GLU A 51 -3.18 -0.33 10.52
N ALA A 52 -4.28 -0.77 9.91
CA ALA A 52 -5.26 -1.66 10.54
C ALA A 52 -4.83 -3.14 10.61
N MET A 53 -3.81 -3.56 9.84
CA MET A 53 -3.35 -4.94 9.81
C MET A 53 -2.09 -5.20 10.64
N ARG A 54 -1.90 -6.45 11.04
CA ARG A 54 -0.71 -6.89 11.78
C ARG A 54 0.45 -7.24 10.85
N ASP A 55 1.68 -7.14 11.36
CA ASP A 55 2.91 -7.52 10.64
C ASP A 55 2.84 -8.97 10.11
N ALA A 56 2.27 -9.90 10.89
CA ALA A 56 2.10 -11.30 10.47
C ALA A 56 1.15 -11.44 9.27
N GLU A 57 0.05 -10.68 9.25
CA GLU A 57 -0.90 -10.72 8.13
C GLU A 57 -0.32 -10.10 6.86
N PHE A 58 0.60 -9.16 7.00
CA PHE A 58 1.32 -8.54 5.88
C PHE A 58 2.38 -9.50 5.32
N ALA A 59 3.11 -10.21 6.18
CA ALA A 59 4.13 -11.17 5.75
C ALA A 59 3.55 -12.37 4.97
N GLU A 60 2.28 -12.69 5.17
CA GLU A 60 1.55 -13.71 4.41
C GLU A 60 1.01 -13.20 3.06
N MET A 61 1.08 -11.89 2.80
CA MET A 61 0.64 -11.33 1.52
C MET A 61 1.64 -11.59 0.42
N VAL A 62 1.12 -11.94 -0.76
CA VAL A 62 1.86 -11.95 -2.01
C VAL A 62 1.48 -10.70 -2.78
N LEU A 63 2.46 -9.82 -3.04
CA LEU A 63 2.28 -8.61 -3.82
C LEU A 63 2.63 -8.92 -5.27
N GLU A 64 1.66 -9.41 -6.02
CA GLU A 64 1.80 -9.62 -7.46
C GLU A 64 1.05 -8.51 -8.20
N ALA A 65 1.77 -7.72 -9.00
CA ALA A 65 1.15 -6.73 -9.86
C ALA A 65 0.29 -7.45 -10.91
N ALA A 66 -0.95 -7.01 -11.07
CA ALA A 66 -1.81 -7.56 -12.12
C ALA A 66 -1.59 -6.80 -13.44
N GLU A 67 -1.37 -7.56 -14.52
CA GLU A 67 -1.34 -7.05 -15.91
C GLU A 67 -2.73 -6.69 -16.45
#